data_AF-A0A8K0CD87-F1
#
_entry.id   AF-A0A8K0CD87-F1
#
_cell.length_a   1.000
_cell.length_b   1.000
_cell.length_c   1.000
_cell.angle_alpha   90.00
_cell.angle_beta   90.00
_cell.angle_gamma   90.00
#
_symmetry.space_group_name_H-M   'P 1'
#
loop_
_entity.id
_entity.type
_entity.pdbx_description
1 polymer ?
#
loop_
_entity_poly.entity_id
_entity_poly.type
_entity_poly.pdbx_seq_one_letter_code
_entity_poly.pdbx_strand_id
1 'polypeptide(L)'
;MLHVLLHTNECYTLTLPQFCKFVFNILKAGIRSYASFTVMVIKRCVIGVFLVFIFGDSYGQVLNLSSSHPIKDALFLHNSSISNNSLQDCSWRHVNEKNACPDPDINFILYTEPDNKEYVESYKTDWLRQSSWNDTKENIIIIHGYAGGDDTLPISVLRDAYINNGSYNVWILDWGRLSQPPCYSASVHNMRSVAKCAADFLTSMRAGGLLPERTTCVGHSLGAHICGLISKYVLFRLHRIIGLDPARPLVPVGARLSSGDAAAVHALHTNAGNYGEMGKSGHVDFCINGGRVQPYCKNTDNEALCSHVWSICYLAESINTQIAKKAEPCSRRCPTGPRPGHRMGIPLLMGQFTPLTSTGSYCINDDHPPFCPRYTGGPGDRRCCI
;
A
#
# COMPACT_ATOMS: atom_id res chain seq x y z
N MET A 1 -7.25 -8.57 -54.48
CA MET A 1 -7.03 -10.02 -54.55
C MET A 1 -6.28 -10.44 -53.30
N LEU A 2 -6.93 -11.21 -52.41
CA LEU A 2 -6.27 -11.90 -51.31
C LEU A 2 -6.67 -13.38 -51.45
N HIS A 3 -5.69 -14.24 -51.68
CA HIS A 3 -5.87 -15.69 -51.73
C HIS A 3 -5.87 -16.25 -50.31
N VAL A 4 -6.87 -17.09 -49.98
CA VAL A 4 -6.87 -17.95 -48.80
C VAL A 4 -6.86 -19.39 -49.30
N LEU A 5 -5.84 -20.15 -48.91
CA LEU A 5 -5.67 -21.56 -49.22
C LEU A 5 -6.40 -22.41 -48.17
N LEU A 6 -7.53 -22.99 -48.55
CA LEU A 6 -8.03 -24.26 -48.03
C LEU A 6 -8.58 -25.07 -49.21
N HIS A 7 -8.21 -26.35 -49.26
CA HIS A 7 -8.44 -27.32 -50.33
C HIS A 7 -9.92 -27.48 -50.73
N THR A 8 -10.39 -26.64 -51.67
CA THR A 8 -11.37 -26.93 -52.73
C THR A 8 -11.48 -25.67 -53.61
N ASN A 9 -11.23 -25.78 -54.91
CA ASN A 9 -11.05 -24.65 -55.85
C ASN A 9 -12.35 -23.95 -56.30
N GLU A 10 -13.07 -23.22 -55.43
CA GLU A 10 -14.16 -22.32 -55.88
C GLU A 10 -14.28 -21.04 -55.02
N CYS A 11 -14.32 -19.86 -55.66
CA CYS A 11 -14.57 -18.55 -55.04
C CYS A 11 -16.00 -18.09 -55.34
N TYR A 12 -16.77 -17.73 -54.31
CA TYR A 12 -18.13 -17.20 -54.46
C TYR A 12 -18.25 -15.75 -53.97
N THR A 13 -19.00 -14.92 -54.72
CA THR A 13 -19.45 -13.59 -54.31
C THR A 13 -20.84 -13.69 -53.68
N LEU A 14 -20.98 -13.25 -52.42
CA LEU A 14 -22.24 -13.28 -51.67
C LEU A 14 -22.84 -11.87 -51.54
N THR A 15 -24.15 -11.79 -51.63
CA THR A 15 -24.91 -10.56 -51.32
C THR A 15 -25.09 -10.38 -49.81
N LEU A 16 -25.28 -9.16 -49.33
CA LEU A 16 -25.41 -8.82 -47.90
C LEU A 16 -26.42 -9.70 -47.11
N PRO A 17 -27.59 -10.09 -47.68
CA PRO A 17 -28.53 -10.99 -47.01
C PRO A 17 -28.00 -12.42 -46.83
N GLN A 18 -27.16 -12.90 -47.76
CA GLN A 18 -26.57 -14.24 -47.72
C GLN A 18 -25.43 -14.32 -46.70
N PHE A 19 -24.64 -13.25 -46.58
CA PHE A 19 -23.59 -13.14 -45.55
C PHE A 19 -24.18 -13.15 -44.14
N CYS A 20 -25.27 -12.41 -43.89
CA CYS A 20 -25.97 -12.43 -42.60
C CYS A 20 -26.51 -13.82 -42.24
N LYS A 21 -27.01 -14.60 -43.21
CA LYS A 21 -27.49 -15.98 -42.99
C LYS A 21 -26.34 -16.96 -42.66
N PHE A 22 -25.17 -16.78 -43.25
CA PHE A 22 -23.98 -17.58 -42.97
C PHE A 22 -23.45 -17.34 -41.55
N VAL A 23 -23.34 -16.07 -41.15
CA VAL A 23 -22.92 -15.68 -39.78
C VAL A 23 -23.95 -16.15 -38.73
N PHE A 24 -25.25 -16.03 -39.03
CA PHE A 24 -26.31 -16.50 -38.13
C PHE A 24 -26.27 -18.03 -37.91
N ASN A 25 -25.94 -18.82 -38.94
CA ASN A 25 -25.82 -20.28 -38.81
C ASN A 25 -24.55 -20.71 -38.06
N ILE A 26 -23.44 -19.99 -38.18
CA ILE A 26 -22.23 -20.24 -37.38
C ILE A 26 -22.48 -19.96 -35.89
N LEU A 27 -23.21 -18.89 -35.57
CA LEU A 27 -23.58 -18.54 -34.19
C LEU A 27 -24.56 -19.57 -33.58
N LYS A 28 -25.43 -20.19 -34.39
CA LYS A 28 -26.37 -21.23 -33.94
C LYS A 28 -25.73 -22.60 -33.69
N ALA A 29 -24.55 -22.87 -34.27
CA ALA A 29 -23.89 -24.17 -34.20
C ALA A 29 -22.93 -24.35 -33.00
N GLY A 30 -22.76 -23.33 -32.15
CA GLY A 30 -22.06 -23.47 -30.86
C GLY A 30 -20.57 -23.85 -30.93
N ILE A 31 -19.91 -23.65 -32.07
CA ILE A 31 -18.47 -23.96 -32.22
C ILE A 31 -17.65 -22.82 -31.61
N ARG A 32 -17.04 -23.08 -30.45
CA ARG A 32 -16.00 -22.21 -29.87
C ARG A 32 -14.71 -22.38 -30.68
N SER A 33 -14.39 -21.42 -31.55
CA SER A 33 -13.01 -21.23 -31.98
C SER A 33 -12.72 -19.74 -32.22
N TYR A 34 -11.56 -19.31 -31.71
CA TYR A 34 -11.08 -17.94 -31.73
C TYR A 34 -10.70 -17.52 -33.16
N ALA A 35 -11.27 -16.42 -33.67
CA ALA A 35 -10.77 -15.76 -34.86
C ALA A 35 -10.84 -14.24 -34.68
N SER A 36 -9.67 -13.59 -34.55
CA SER A 36 -9.54 -12.15 -34.65
C SER A 36 -9.65 -11.74 -36.12
N PHE A 37 -10.60 -10.88 -36.46
CA PHE A 37 -10.69 -10.22 -37.77
C PHE A 37 -10.16 -8.79 -37.66
N THR A 38 -9.11 -8.47 -38.40
CA THR A 38 -8.63 -7.09 -38.58
C THR A 38 -9.17 -6.55 -39.90
N VAL A 39 -9.99 -5.50 -39.86
CA VAL A 39 -10.48 -4.81 -41.06
C VAL A 39 -9.56 -3.62 -41.36
N MET A 40 -8.92 -3.66 -42.53
CA MET A 40 -8.10 -2.56 -43.04
C MET A 40 -8.97 -1.63 -43.89
N VAL A 41 -9.10 -0.37 -43.48
CA VAL A 41 -9.86 0.66 -44.20
C VAL A 41 -8.96 1.34 -45.22
N ILE A 42 -9.34 1.32 -46.50
CA ILE A 42 -8.77 2.20 -47.54
C ILE A 42 -9.87 3.14 -48.07
N LYS A 43 -9.60 4.43 -47.87
CA LYS A 43 -10.14 5.69 -48.43
C LYS A 43 -11.41 5.66 -49.31
N ARG A 44 -12.34 6.54 -48.90
CA ARG A 44 -13.41 7.26 -49.63
C ARG A 44 -14.67 6.46 -49.99
N CYS A 45 -15.64 6.48 -49.08
CA CYS A 45 -17.04 6.82 -49.38
C CYS A 45 -17.81 7.07 -48.08
N VAL A 46 -18.35 8.28 -47.91
CA VAL A 46 -19.30 8.62 -46.85
C VAL A 46 -20.69 8.26 -47.36
N ILE A 47 -21.35 7.29 -46.76
CA ILE A 47 -22.81 7.18 -46.77
C ILE A 47 -23.23 6.79 -45.36
N GLY A 48 -23.73 7.78 -44.61
CA GLY A 48 -24.38 7.55 -43.33
C GLY A 48 -25.74 6.90 -43.54
N VAL A 49 -26.05 5.90 -42.73
CA VAL A 49 -27.43 5.47 -42.49
C VAL A 49 -27.62 5.43 -40.98
N PHE A 50 -28.36 6.41 -40.48
CA PHE A 50 -28.93 6.42 -39.14
C PHE A 50 -30.11 5.44 -39.11
N LEU A 51 -30.10 4.51 -38.15
CA LEU A 51 -31.31 3.82 -37.72
C LEU A 51 -31.32 3.79 -36.19
N VAL A 52 -32.17 4.64 -35.62
CA VAL A 52 -32.59 4.63 -34.22
C VAL A 52 -33.84 3.76 -34.14
N PHE A 53 -33.87 2.79 -33.24
CA PHE A 53 -35.09 2.43 -32.50
C PHE A 53 -34.74 1.95 -31.08
N ILE A 54 -35.58 2.39 -30.15
CA ILE A 54 -35.49 2.29 -28.68
C ILE A 54 -36.11 0.97 -28.21
N PHE A 55 -35.51 0.34 -27.19
CA PHE A 55 -36.11 -0.10 -25.89
C PHE A 55 -35.39 -1.30 -25.27
N GLY A 56 -35.09 -1.21 -23.97
CA GLY A 56 -35.08 -2.36 -23.05
C GLY A 56 -33.73 -2.80 -22.50
N ASP A 57 -33.39 -2.27 -21.31
CA ASP A 57 -32.71 -2.89 -20.18
C ASP A 57 -31.33 -3.58 -20.27
N SER A 58 -30.52 -3.19 -19.27
CA SER A 58 -29.45 -3.96 -18.61
C SER A 58 -28.09 -4.09 -19.31
N TYR A 59 -27.31 -3.00 -19.28
CA TYR A 59 -25.87 -3.06 -19.46
C TYR A 59 -25.19 -3.73 -18.25
N GLY A 60 -25.05 -5.05 -18.30
CA GLY A 60 -23.97 -5.75 -17.59
C GLY A 60 -22.73 -5.78 -18.48
N GLN A 61 -21.87 -4.75 -18.39
CA GLN A 61 -20.54 -4.84 -18.99
C GLN A 61 -19.67 -5.78 -18.17
N VAL A 62 -19.48 -7.00 -18.66
CA VAL A 62 -18.35 -7.84 -18.26
C VAL A 62 -17.09 -7.20 -18.84
N LEU A 63 -16.45 -6.34 -18.05
CA LEU A 63 -15.10 -5.86 -18.34
C LEU A 63 -14.14 -7.04 -18.16
N ASN A 64 -13.51 -7.44 -19.27
CA ASN A 64 -12.37 -8.35 -19.27
C ASN A 64 -11.23 -7.67 -18.50
N LEU A 65 -11.08 -8.01 -17.21
CA LEU A 65 -9.99 -7.56 -16.36
C LEU A 65 -8.71 -8.30 -16.76
N SER A 66 -8.10 -7.87 -17.87
CA SER A 66 -6.70 -8.15 -18.17
C SER A 66 -5.87 -7.66 -16.98
N SER A 67 -5.02 -8.54 -16.45
CA SER A 67 -4.17 -8.35 -15.27
C SER A 67 -3.33 -7.06 -15.29
N SER A 68 -3.92 -5.93 -14.92
CA SER A 68 -3.21 -4.70 -14.59
C SER A 68 -2.59 -4.88 -13.22
N HIS A 69 -1.29 -4.61 -13.10
CA HIS A 69 -0.56 -4.74 -11.84
C HIS A 69 -0.92 -3.53 -10.96
N PRO A 70 -1.71 -3.70 -9.89
CA PRO A 70 -2.35 -2.57 -9.21
C PRO A 70 -1.36 -1.63 -8.52
N ILE A 71 -0.18 -2.14 -8.11
CA ILE A 71 0.89 -1.29 -7.62
C ILE A 71 1.53 -0.48 -8.76
N LYS A 72 1.63 -0.96 -10.01
CA LYS A 72 2.04 -0.07 -11.13
C LYS A 72 1.12 1.14 -11.25
N ASP A 73 -0.18 0.92 -11.04
CA ASP A 73 -1.16 2.00 -11.08
C ASP A 73 -1.06 2.96 -9.87
N ALA A 74 -0.79 2.42 -8.68
CA ALA A 74 -0.48 3.21 -7.48
C ALA A 74 0.90 3.90 -7.53
N LEU A 75 1.84 3.36 -8.31
CA LEU A 75 3.14 3.95 -8.62
C LEU A 75 3.01 5.13 -9.57
N PHE A 76 1.89 5.27 -10.28
CA PHE A 76 1.51 6.50 -10.98
C PHE A 76 0.88 7.53 -10.03
N LEU A 77 1.52 7.82 -8.88
CA LEU A 77 1.29 9.06 -8.10
C LEU A 77 1.53 10.36 -8.91
N HIS A 78 1.55 10.27 -10.25
CA HIS A 78 1.61 11.31 -11.26
C HIS A 78 0.62 11.08 -12.41
N ASN A 79 -0.54 10.45 -12.20
CA ASN A 79 -1.66 10.77 -13.08
C ASN A 79 -2.18 12.14 -12.65
N SER A 80 -1.75 13.18 -13.36
CA SER A 80 -2.03 14.62 -13.19
C SER A 80 -3.53 15.00 -13.22
N SER A 81 -4.42 14.03 -13.05
CA SER A 81 -5.85 14.11 -13.28
C SER A 81 -6.70 13.76 -12.05
N ILE A 82 -6.11 13.44 -10.88
CA ILE A 82 -6.88 13.05 -9.67
C ILE A 82 -7.01 14.17 -8.61
N SER A 83 -6.24 15.26 -8.70
CA SER A 83 -6.49 16.43 -7.85
C SER A 83 -6.28 17.72 -8.63
N ASN A 84 -7.37 18.48 -8.85
CA ASN A 84 -7.31 19.90 -9.27
C ASN A 84 -6.77 20.81 -8.15
N ASN A 85 -6.17 20.25 -7.11
CA ASN A 85 -5.70 20.97 -5.94
C ASN A 85 -4.42 21.73 -6.28
N SER A 86 -4.45 23.02 -6.02
CA SER A 86 -3.28 23.89 -6.04
C SER A 86 -2.59 23.89 -4.67
N LEU A 87 -1.39 24.49 -4.59
CA LEU A 87 -0.71 24.71 -3.32
C LEU A 87 -1.51 25.61 -2.35
N GLN A 88 -2.49 26.37 -2.84
CA GLN A 88 -3.36 27.22 -2.02
C GLN A 88 -4.44 26.41 -1.28
N ASP A 89 -4.77 25.22 -1.79
CA ASP A 89 -5.79 24.33 -1.22
C ASP A 89 -5.25 23.44 -0.10
N CYS A 90 -3.97 23.59 0.24
CA CYS A 90 -3.32 22.81 1.26
C CYS A 90 -3.81 23.19 2.66
N SER A 91 -4.28 22.20 3.41
CA SER A 91 -4.73 22.38 4.79
C SER A 91 -3.55 22.41 5.77
N TRP A 92 -3.50 23.42 6.64
CA TRP A 92 -2.46 23.58 7.67
C TRP A 92 -3.08 23.54 9.07
N ARG A 93 -2.52 22.70 9.94
CA ARG A 93 -2.97 22.52 11.32
C ARG A 93 -2.05 23.24 12.30
N HIS A 94 -2.55 24.30 12.95
CA HIS A 94 -1.77 25.07 13.93
C HIS A 94 -1.69 24.34 15.29
N VAL A 95 -0.47 24.19 15.82
CA VAL A 95 -0.21 23.42 17.04
C VAL A 95 -0.75 24.09 18.32
N ASN A 96 -0.99 25.41 18.31
CA ASN A 96 -0.96 26.17 19.57
C ASN A 96 -2.29 26.55 20.23
N GLU A 97 -3.49 26.47 19.64
CA GLU A 97 -4.66 26.91 20.46
C GLU A 97 -6.07 26.43 20.10
N LYS A 98 -6.35 25.78 18.96
CA LYS A 98 -7.74 25.38 18.59
C LYS A 98 -7.91 24.10 17.77
N ASN A 99 -6.90 23.22 17.71
CA ASN A 99 -7.10 21.89 17.12
C ASN A 99 -7.57 20.94 18.23
N ALA A 100 -8.84 21.06 18.60
CA ALA A 100 -9.48 20.11 19.48
C ALA A 100 -9.58 18.78 18.73
N CYS A 101 -8.89 17.75 19.22
CA CYS A 101 -9.22 16.39 18.81
C CYS A 101 -10.61 16.07 19.40
N PRO A 102 -11.53 15.45 18.64
CA PRO A 102 -11.34 14.85 17.31
C PRO A 102 -11.24 15.89 16.18
N ASP A 103 -10.25 15.71 15.30
CA ASP A 103 -10.12 16.48 14.06
C ASP A 103 -10.95 15.79 12.96
N PRO A 104 -11.84 16.50 12.22
CA PRO A 104 -12.71 15.88 11.23
C PRO A 104 -11.96 15.28 10.02
N ASP A 105 -10.70 15.67 9.80
CA ASP A 105 -9.86 15.16 8.72
C ASP A 105 -8.93 14.01 9.19
N ILE A 106 -9.13 13.51 10.42
CA ILE A 106 -8.37 12.40 11.00
C ILE A 106 -9.35 11.33 11.49
N ASN A 107 -9.35 10.19 10.80
CA ASN A 107 -10.25 9.08 11.11
C ASN A 107 -9.48 7.90 11.70
N PHE A 108 -10.06 7.26 12.72
CA PHE A 108 -9.61 5.99 13.26
C PHE A 108 -10.60 4.93 12.85
N ILE A 109 -10.15 3.97 12.05
CA ILE A 109 -11.00 2.96 11.42
C ILE A 109 -10.57 1.59 11.93
N LEU A 110 -11.48 0.87 12.57
CA LEU A 110 -11.30 -0.52 12.95
C LEU A 110 -11.75 -1.42 11.80
N TYR A 111 -10.91 -2.37 11.43
CA TYR A 111 -11.23 -3.38 10.44
C TYR A 111 -11.40 -4.75 11.10
N THR A 112 -12.51 -5.40 10.77
CA THR A 112 -12.80 -6.80 11.15
C THR A 112 -12.57 -7.76 9.99
N GLU A 113 -12.87 -7.30 8.78
CA GLU A 113 -12.70 -7.98 7.50
C GLU A 113 -12.20 -6.96 6.47
N PRO A 114 -11.59 -7.37 5.34
CA PRO A 114 -11.02 -6.43 4.37
C PRO A 114 -12.00 -5.35 3.86
N ASP A 115 -13.27 -5.72 3.72
CA ASP A 115 -14.33 -4.82 3.22
C ASP A 115 -15.24 -4.26 4.33
N ASN A 116 -14.97 -4.60 5.60
CA ASN A 116 -15.81 -4.18 6.73
C ASN A 116 -15.10 -3.14 7.59
N LYS A 117 -15.51 -1.88 7.42
CA LYS A 117 -15.00 -0.72 8.14
C LYS A 117 -15.93 -0.31 9.27
N GLU A 118 -15.38 -0.23 10.47
CA GLU A 118 -16.05 0.37 11.62
C GLU A 118 -15.41 1.71 11.97
N TYR A 119 -16.17 2.79 11.81
CA TYR A 119 -15.78 4.11 12.28
C TYR A 119 -16.16 4.24 13.74
N VAL A 120 -15.17 4.46 14.61
CA VAL A 120 -15.40 4.49 16.06
C VAL A 120 -15.64 5.91 16.56
N GLU A 121 -16.70 6.07 17.34
CA GLU A 121 -17.01 7.32 18.04
C GLU A 121 -16.34 7.34 19.41
N SER A 122 -15.05 7.71 19.44
CA SER A 122 -14.20 7.66 20.64
C SER A 122 -14.63 8.55 21.82
N TYR A 123 -15.65 9.40 21.64
CA TYR A 123 -16.23 10.24 22.68
C TYR A 123 -17.37 9.56 23.47
N LYS A 124 -17.90 8.41 23.01
CA LYS A 124 -18.93 7.64 23.72
C LYS A 124 -18.32 6.91 24.92
N THR A 125 -19.06 6.73 26.01
CA THR A 125 -18.64 5.89 27.15
C THR A 125 -18.55 4.43 26.74
N ASP A 126 -17.51 3.72 27.15
CA ASP A 126 -17.24 2.30 26.82
C ASP A 126 -17.22 1.97 25.32
N TRP A 127 -16.96 2.98 24.47
CA TRP A 127 -16.97 2.83 23.02
C TRP A 127 -16.11 1.67 22.51
N LEU A 128 -14.96 1.43 23.14
CA LEU A 128 -14.05 0.36 22.72
C LEU A 128 -14.67 -1.03 22.93
N ARG A 129 -15.36 -1.26 24.05
CA ARG A 129 -16.03 -2.55 24.34
C ARG A 129 -17.33 -2.73 23.56
N GLN A 130 -17.94 -1.63 23.10
CA GLN A 130 -19.12 -1.65 22.25
C GLN A 130 -18.77 -1.83 20.76
N SER A 131 -17.52 -1.59 20.39
CA SER A 131 -17.01 -1.86 19.04
C SER A 131 -16.75 -3.34 18.81
N SER A 132 -16.37 -3.70 17.57
CA SER A 132 -15.90 -5.04 17.23
C SER A 132 -14.51 -5.42 17.77
N TRP A 133 -13.90 -4.55 18.58
CA TRP A 133 -12.60 -4.80 19.20
C TRP A 133 -12.61 -6.04 20.09
N ASN A 134 -11.56 -6.86 19.97
CA ASN A 134 -11.41 -8.09 20.73
C ASN A 134 -10.15 -8.05 21.61
N ASP A 135 -10.33 -8.08 22.93
CA ASP A 135 -9.26 -8.02 23.93
C ASP A 135 -8.31 -9.25 23.91
N THR A 136 -8.73 -10.36 23.32
CA THR A 136 -7.89 -11.54 23.12
C THR A 136 -6.88 -11.38 21.98
N LYS A 137 -7.05 -10.39 21.10
CA LYS A 137 -6.17 -10.13 19.94
C LYS A 137 -5.15 -9.01 20.23
N GLU A 138 -4.04 -9.02 19.50
CA GLU A 138 -3.08 -7.90 19.53
C GLU A 138 -3.58 -6.72 18.68
N ASN A 139 -3.13 -5.50 18.97
CA ASN A 139 -3.55 -4.29 18.25
C ASN A 139 -2.44 -3.84 17.29
N ILE A 140 -2.78 -3.68 16.01
CA ILE A 140 -1.91 -3.09 15.00
C ILE A 140 -2.51 -1.76 14.57
N ILE A 141 -1.77 -0.68 14.75
CA ILE A 141 -2.16 0.68 14.32
C ILE A 141 -1.32 1.03 13.11
N ILE A 142 -1.94 1.06 11.95
CA ILE A 142 -1.31 1.34 10.67
C ILE A 142 -1.52 2.82 10.34
N ILE A 143 -0.44 3.53 10.06
CA ILE A 143 -0.43 4.95 9.69
C ILE A 143 0.23 5.10 8.33
N HIS A 144 -0.56 5.53 7.33
CA HIS A 144 -0.05 5.75 5.97
C HIS A 144 0.82 7.02 5.86
N GLY A 145 1.47 7.17 4.71
CA GLY A 145 2.33 8.31 4.38
C GLY A 145 1.63 9.42 3.60
N TYR A 146 2.45 10.25 2.94
CA TYR A 146 1.99 11.24 1.98
C TYR A 146 1.27 10.59 0.79
N ALA A 147 0.22 11.24 0.29
CA ALA A 147 -0.67 10.74 -0.75
C ALA A 147 -1.32 9.37 -0.45
N GLY A 148 -1.36 8.99 0.83
CA GLY A 148 -2.05 7.79 1.29
C GLY A 148 -3.48 8.06 1.75
N GLY A 149 -4.10 6.97 2.18
CA GLY A 149 -5.45 6.85 2.70
C GLY A 149 -5.72 5.38 3.04
N ASP A 150 -6.87 5.08 3.63
CA ASP A 150 -7.16 3.75 4.16
C ASP A 150 -7.28 2.64 3.10
N ASP A 151 -7.93 2.91 1.97
CA ASP A 151 -8.04 1.98 0.84
C ASP A 151 -6.95 2.17 -0.21
N THR A 152 -6.02 3.09 0.01
CA THR A 152 -4.96 3.37 -0.97
C THR A 152 -3.91 2.27 -0.98
N LEU A 153 -3.49 1.90 -2.18
CA LEU A 153 -2.34 1.02 -2.35
C LEU A 153 -1.03 1.77 -2.00
N PRO A 154 -0.07 1.09 -1.36
CA PRO A 154 -0.08 -0.32 -0.95
C PRO A 154 -0.55 -0.57 0.49
N ILE A 155 -1.01 0.43 1.24
CA ILE A 155 -1.38 0.29 2.66
C ILE A 155 -2.52 -0.73 2.85
N SER A 156 -3.48 -0.77 1.93
CA SER A 156 -4.55 -1.77 1.95
C SER A 156 -4.01 -3.21 1.88
N VAL A 157 -2.88 -3.47 1.21
CA VAL A 157 -2.27 -4.81 1.19
C VAL A 157 -1.80 -5.24 2.57
N LEU A 158 -1.15 -4.33 3.30
CA LEU A 158 -0.66 -4.61 4.64
C LEU A 158 -1.81 -4.78 5.64
N ARG A 159 -2.83 -3.93 5.54
CA ARG A 159 -4.07 -4.06 6.31
C ARG A 159 -4.67 -5.45 6.11
N ASP A 160 -4.89 -5.84 4.86
CA ASP A 160 -5.52 -7.13 4.52
C ASP A 160 -4.65 -8.31 4.97
N ALA A 161 -3.32 -8.20 4.91
CA ALA A 161 -2.41 -9.23 5.40
C ALA A 161 -2.52 -9.44 6.93
N TYR A 162 -2.69 -8.37 7.72
CA TYR A 162 -2.95 -8.49 9.15
C TYR A 162 -4.34 -9.06 9.46
N ILE A 163 -5.37 -8.61 8.73
CA ILE A 163 -6.75 -9.11 8.90
C ILE A 163 -6.80 -10.61 8.60
N ASN A 164 -6.24 -11.04 7.47
CA ASN A 164 -6.26 -12.43 7.01
C ASN A 164 -5.44 -13.36 7.93
N ASN A 165 -4.50 -12.85 8.71
CA ASN A 165 -3.81 -13.63 9.74
C ASN A 165 -4.76 -14.00 10.91
N GLY A 166 -5.77 -13.17 11.19
CA GLY A 166 -6.81 -13.42 12.19
C GLY A 166 -6.43 -13.08 13.64
N SER A 167 -5.14 -12.91 13.95
CA SER A 167 -4.64 -12.71 15.33
C SER A 167 -4.68 -11.26 15.83
N TYR A 168 -5.12 -10.31 14.99
CA TYR A 168 -4.98 -8.87 15.24
C TYR A 168 -6.32 -8.11 15.16
N ASN A 169 -6.46 -7.09 15.99
CA ASN A 169 -7.34 -5.95 15.73
C ASN A 169 -6.55 -4.94 14.88
N VAL A 170 -7.07 -4.61 13.69
CA VAL A 170 -6.36 -3.76 12.73
C VAL A 170 -7.01 -2.38 12.71
N TRP A 171 -6.25 -1.38 13.12
CA TRP A 171 -6.65 0.01 13.15
C TRP A 171 -5.91 0.76 12.06
N ILE A 172 -6.62 1.52 11.23
CA ILE A 172 -6.01 2.47 10.29
C ILE A 172 -6.24 3.88 10.85
N LEU A 173 -5.16 4.65 10.95
CA LEU A 173 -5.24 6.11 11.08
C LEU A 173 -5.22 6.69 9.67
N ASP A 174 -6.38 7.13 9.20
CA ASP A 174 -6.53 7.84 7.95
C ASP A 174 -6.45 9.35 8.18
N TRP A 175 -5.42 9.96 7.62
CA TRP A 175 -5.19 11.41 7.61
C TRP A 175 -5.01 11.92 6.17
N GLY A 176 -5.55 11.17 5.20
CA GLY A 176 -5.39 11.40 3.77
C GLY A 176 -5.67 12.84 3.37
N ARG A 177 -6.72 13.45 3.93
CA ARG A 177 -7.11 14.86 3.71
C ARG A 177 -5.99 15.86 4.04
N LEU A 178 -5.17 15.58 5.04
CA LEU A 178 -4.03 16.40 5.48
C LEU A 178 -2.73 16.03 4.77
N SER A 179 -2.75 14.97 3.94
CA SER A 179 -1.59 14.41 3.26
C SER A 179 -1.72 14.35 1.74
N GLN A 180 -2.64 15.09 1.12
CA GLN A 180 -2.88 15.03 -0.33
C GLN A 180 -1.77 15.70 -1.17
N PRO A 181 -1.53 15.23 -2.40
CA PRO A 181 -0.81 16.01 -3.40
C PRO A 181 -1.50 17.34 -3.75
N PRO A 182 -0.75 18.42 -4.07
CA PRO A 182 0.70 18.58 -4.03
C PRO A 182 1.25 19.08 -2.67
N CYS A 183 0.53 18.83 -1.56
CA CYS A 183 0.69 19.53 -0.28
C CYS A 183 1.77 18.96 0.67
N TYR A 184 2.90 18.47 0.15
CA TYR A 184 3.90 17.77 0.96
C TYR A 184 4.41 18.58 2.17
N SER A 185 4.68 19.88 1.99
CA SER A 185 5.12 20.76 3.09
C SER A 185 4.07 20.89 4.19
N ALA A 186 2.79 20.97 3.80
CA ALA A 186 1.68 21.01 4.74
C ALA A 186 1.55 19.67 5.47
N SER A 187 1.72 18.53 4.78
CA SER A 187 1.70 17.19 5.38
C SER A 187 2.79 17.03 6.44
N VAL A 188 4.01 17.48 6.16
CA VAL A 188 5.13 17.48 7.12
C VAL A 188 4.79 18.34 8.33
N HIS A 189 4.20 19.53 8.13
CA HIS A 189 3.76 20.40 9.21
C HIS A 189 2.66 19.76 10.07
N ASN A 190 1.70 19.09 9.45
CA ASN A 190 0.52 18.50 10.08
C ASN A 190 0.83 17.27 10.95
N MET A 191 1.98 16.60 10.76
CA MET A 191 2.35 15.38 11.50
C MET A 191 2.19 15.52 13.02
N ARG A 192 2.52 16.68 13.60
CA ARG A 192 2.37 16.92 15.06
C ARG A 192 0.91 16.95 15.49
N SER A 193 0.04 17.59 14.72
CA SER A 193 -1.40 17.62 15.00
C SER A 193 -2.00 16.23 14.88
N VAL A 194 -1.59 15.48 13.86
CA VAL A 194 -2.04 14.09 13.66
C VAL A 194 -1.59 13.19 14.80
N ALA A 195 -0.32 13.28 15.20
CA ALA A 195 0.22 12.51 16.32
C ALA A 195 -0.45 12.85 17.66
N LYS A 196 -0.84 14.11 17.88
CA LYS A 196 -1.60 14.52 19.06
C LYS A 196 -2.97 13.84 19.11
N CYS A 197 -3.75 13.89 18.03
CA CYS A 197 -5.06 13.21 18.00
C CYS A 197 -4.94 11.68 18.10
N ALA A 198 -3.89 11.11 17.52
CA ALA A 198 -3.58 9.68 17.68
C ALA A 198 -3.22 9.32 19.13
N ALA A 199 -2.52 10.19 19.85
CA ALA A 199 -2.20 10.00 21.25
C ALA A 199 -3.43 10.12 22.15
N ASP A 200 -4.33 11.07 21.88
CA ASP A 200 -5.61 11.21 22.60
C ASP A 200 -6.47 9.96 22.40
N PHE A 201 -6.55 9.47 21.16
CA PHE A 201 -7.25 8.22 20.82
C PHE A 201 -6.63 7.00 21.52
N LEU A 202 -5.31 6.85 21.48
CA LEU A 202 -4.62 5.75 22.18
C LEU A 202 -4.79 5.80 23.69
N THR A 203 -4.84 7.00 24.25
CA THR A 203 -5.09 7.21 25.68
C THR A 203 -6.51 6.78 26.05
N SER A 204 -7.52 7.09 25.21
CA SER A 204 -8.89 6.62 25.44
C SER A 204 -9.03 5.11 25.28
N MET A 205 -8.34 4.50 24.30
CA MET A 205 -8.28 3.04 24.18
C MET A 205 -7.68 2.37 25.42
N ARG A 206 -6.58 2.92 25.93
CA ARG A 206 -5.92 2.42 27.15
C ARG A 206 -6.85 2.51 28.36
N ALA A 207 -7.60 3.60 28.49
CA ALA A 207 -8.62 3.73 29.53
C ALA A 207 -9.75 2.68 29.39
N GLY A 208 -10.08 2.27 28.15
CA GLY A 208 -11.04 1.20 27.86
C GLY A 208 -10.54 -0.23 28.11
N GLY A 209 -9.24 -0.43 28.33
CA GLY A 209 -8.62 -1.73 28.61
C GLY A 209 -7.56 -2.20 27.61
N LEU A 210 -7.19 -1.37 26.62
CA LEU A 210 -6.08 -1.70 25.73
C LEU A 210 -4.75 -1.78 26.49
N LEU A 211 -4.01 -2.87 26.26
CA LEU A 211 -2.68 -3.08 26.82
C LEU A 211 -1.60 -2.53 25.87
N PRO A 212 -0.76 -1.57 26.31
CA PRO A 212 0.34 -1.07 25.50
C PRO A 212 1.26 -2.17 24.99
N GLU A 213 1.53 -3.19 25.82
CA GLU A 213 2.41 -4.33 25.53
C GLU A 213 1.90 -5.21 24.39
N ARG A 214 0.60 -5.14 24.08
CA ARG A 214 -0.04 -5.86 22.97
C ARG A 214 -0.40 -4.92 21.83
N THR A 215 0.30 -3.80 21.70
CA THR A 215 0.01 -2.77 20.70
C THR A 215 1.25 -2.38 19.92
N THR A 216 1.15 -2.43 18.58
CA THR A 216 2.22 -2.07 17.65
C THR A 216 1.76 -0.94 16.73
N CYS A 217 2.56 0.14 16.66
CA CYS A 217 2.37 1.17 15.66
C CYS A 217 3.22 0.85 14.43
N VAL A 218 2.60 0.81 13.26
CA VAL A 218 3.23 0.56 11.97
C VAL A 218 3.03 1.79 11.12
N GLY A 219 4.11 2.48 10.77
CA GLY A 219 4.03 3.73 10.01
C GLY A 219 4.84 3.67 8.73
N HIS A 220 4.26 4.04 7.60
CA HIS A 220 4.97 4.18 6.33
C HIS A 220 5.31 5.63 6.02
N SER A 221 6.51 5.91 5.52
CA SER A 221 6.92 7.25 5.09
C SER A 221 6.77 8.29 6.22
N LEU A 222 5.94 9.33 6.04
CA LEU A 222 5.59 10.29 7.10
C LEU A 222 4.87 9.62 8.29
N GLY A 223 4.10 8.56 8.06
CA GLY A 223 3.44 7.77 9.10
C GLY A 223 4.40 7.15 10.10
N ALA A 224 5.63 6.80 9.69
CA ALA A 224 6.68 6.31 10.59
C ALA A 224 7.04 7.36 11.66
N HIS A 225 7.12 8.62 11.24
CA HIS A 225 7.37 9.75 12.14
C HIS A 225 6.16 10.06 13.02
N ILE A 226 4.95 9.92 12.50
CA ILE A 226 3.73 10.06 13.30
C ILE A 226 3.73 9.03 14.43
N CYS A 227 4.05 7.75 14.17
CA CYS A 227 4.23 6.74 15.22
C CYS A 227 5.23 7.19 16.30
N GLY A 228 6.38 7.75 15.91
CA GLY A 228 7.37 8.27 16.84
C GLY A 228 6.87 9.48 17.64
N LEU A 229 6.17 10.40 16.98
CA LEU A 229 5.62 11.61 17.60
C LEU A 229 4.52 11.32 18.62
N ILE A 230 3.71 10.26 18.43
CA ILE A 230 2.68 9.83 19.39
C ILE A 230 3.30 9.63 20.78
N SER A 231 4.50 9.05 20.85
CA SER A 231 5.21 8.79 22.11
C SER A 231 5.45 10.03 22.98
N LYS A 232 5.44 11.22 22.36
CA LYS A 232 5.66 12.51 23.02
C LYS A 232 4.39 13.08 23.66
N TYR A 233 3.24 12.53 23.32
CA TYR A 233 1.92 13.00 23.77
C TYR A 233 1.20 12.00 24.68
N VAL A 234 1.55 10.71 24.62
CA VAL A 234 1.02 9.70 25.56
C VAL A 234 1.79 9.68 26.88
N LEU A 235 1.12 9.34 27.98
CA LEU A 235 1.71 9.21 29.32
C LEU A 235 2.22 7.79 29.63
N PHE A 236 2.37 6.95 28.62
CA PHE A 236 2.85 5.57 28.75
C PHE A 236 3.83 5.24 27.63
N ARG A 237 4.70 4.26 27.86
CA ARG A 237 5.68 3.84 26.85
C ARG A 237 4.98 3.00 25.79
N LEU A 238 5.11 3.39 24.52
CA LEU A 238 4.70 2.54 23.39
C LEU A 238 5.55 1.26 23.38
N HIS A 239 4.93 0.13 23.11
CA HIS A 239 5.63 -1.16 23.15
C HIS A 239 6.50 -1.35 21.91
N ARG A 240 5.91 -1.24 20.71
CA ARG A 240 6.63 -1.45 19.46
C ARG A 240 6.23 -0.46 18.38
N ILE A 241 7.23 0.06 17.68
CA ILE A 241 7.07 0.81 16.43
C ILE A 241 7.79 0.08 15.29
N ILE A 242 7.12 -0.10 14.17
CA ILE A 242 7.71 -0.56 12.90
C ILE A 242 7.63 0.58 11.89
N GLY A 243 8.77 1.17 11.55
CA GLY A 243 8.89 2.22 10.54
C GLY A 243 9.18 1.63 9.17
N LEU A 244 8.31 1.88 8.20
CA LEU A 244 8.45 1.43 6.81
C LEU A 244 8.95 2.58 5.95
N ASP A 245 10.23 2.51 5.61
CA ASP A 245 10.99 3.51 4.87
C ASP A 245 10.71 4.95 5.33
N PRO A 246 11.07 5.32 6.58
CA PRO A 246 10.72 6.63 7.16
C PRO A 246 11.16 7.79 6.28
N ALA A 247 10.30 8.79 6.06
CA ALA A 247 10.54 9.85 5.09
C ALA A 247 11.71 10.79 5.46
N ARG A 248 12.44 11.29 4.45
CA ARG A 248 13.54 12.24 4.64
C ARG A 248 13.19 13.71 4.31
N PRO A 249 12.56 14.02 3.17
CA PRO A 249 12.45 15.41 2.72
C PRO A 249 11.70 16.29 3.74
N LEU A 250 12.27 17.44 4.06
CA LEU A 250 11.69 18.45 4.98
C LEU A 250 11.39 17.99 6.42
N VAL A 251 11.60 16.71 6.78
CA VAL A 251 11.32 16.22 8.14
C VAL A 251 12.37 16.76 9.12
N PRO A 252 11.97 17.57 10.11
CA PRO A 252 12.89 18.15 11.08
C PRO A 252 13.37 17.09 12.08
N VAL A 253 14.61 17.20 12.56
CA VAL A 253 15.25 16.21 13.46
C VAL A 253 14.37 15.89 14.68
N GLY A 254 13.77 16.92 15.30
CA GLY A 254 12.88 16.73 16.45
C GLY A 254 11.53 16.05 16.16
N ALA A 255 11.23 15.73 14.90
CA ALA A 255 10.05 14.96 14.50
C ALA A 255 10.41 13.61 13.87
N ARG A 256 11.70 13.30 13.68
CA ARG A 256 12.13 12.02 13.13
C ARG A 256 11.87 10.90 14.13
N LEU A 257 11.64 9.72 13.57
CA LEU A 257 11.50 8.48 14.34
C LEU A 257 12.86 8.16 14.96
N SER A 258 12.85 7.76 16.22
CA SER A 258 14.05 7.42 16.98
C SER A 258 13.84 6.18 17.83
N SER A 259 14.94 5.52 18.22
CA SER A 259 14.89 4.39 19.16
C SER A 259 14.27 4.75 20.51
N GLY A 260 14.27 6.04 20.90
CA GLY A 260 13.68 6.49 22.17
C GLY A 260 12.16 6.38 22.23
N ASP A 261 11.49 6.33 21.07
CA ASP A 261 10.05 6.54 20.94
C ASP A 261 9.19 5.33 21.41
N ALA A 262 9.78 4.12 21.52
CA ALA A 262 9.10 2.92 22.02
C ALA A 262 10.07 1.94 22.67
N ALA A 263 9.56 0.91 23.35
CA ALA A 263 10.39 -0.16 23.92
C ALA A 263 11.19 -0.91 22.83
N ALA A 264 10.61 -1.10 21.65
CA ALA A 264 11.30 -1.57 20.46
C ALA A 264 10.93 -0.71 19.25
N VAL A 265 11.93 -0.35 18.43
CA VAL A 265 11.73 0.43 17.20
C VAL A 265 12.51 -0.26 16.10
N HIS A 266 11.81 -0.76 15.09
CA HIS A 266 12.40 -1.47 13.96
C HIS A 266 12.11 -0.70 12.68
N ALA A 267 13.13 -0.39 11.89
CA ALA A 267 12.97 0.35 10.64
C ALA A 267 13.36 -0.52 9.45
N LEU A 268 12.54 -0.53 8.41
CA LEU A 268 12.84 -1.15 7.12
C LEU A 268 13.22 -0.04 6.15
N HIS A 269 14.42 -0.10 5.60
CA HIS A 269 14.94 0.88 4.64
C HIS A 269 14.99 0.25 3.25
N THR A 270 14.26 0.85 2.32
CA THR A 270 14.18 0.42 0.92
C THR A 270 14.50 1.55 -0.07
N ASN A 271 14.39 2.82 0.33
CA ASN A 271 14.70 3.99 -0.50
C ASN A 271 15.49 5.11 0.23
N ALA A 272 16.39 4.72 1.13
CA ALA A 272 17.28 5.60 1.88
C ALA A 272 18.08 6.55 0.98
N GLY A 273 18.05 7.84 1.33
CA GLY A 273 18.75 8.92 0.63
C GLY A 273 17.93 9.60 -0.47
N ASN A 274 16.86 8.95 -0.94
CA ASN A 274 15.86 9.52 -1.84
C ASN A 274 14.65 9.95 -1.00
N TYR A 275 13.55 9.19 -1.02
CA TYR A 275 12.39 9.45 -0.17
C TYR A 275 12.62 9.00 1.28
N GLY A 276 13.40 7.93 1.51
CA GLY A 276 13.69 7.40 2.84
C GLY A 276 14.88 8.06 3.55
N GLU A 277 14.88 7.99 4.88
CA GLU A 277 15.96 8.44 5.76
C GLU A 277 17.22 7.56 5.61
N MET A 278 18.42 8.17 5.67
CA MET A 278 19.70 7.44 5.60
C MET A 278 20.24 7.07 6.97
N GLY A 279 19.88 7.84 7.98
CA GLY A 279 20.28 7.63 9.35
C GLY A 279 19.64 6.40 9.98
N LYS A 280 20.13 6.05 11.17
CA LYS A 280 19.46 5.08 12.02
C LYS A 280 18.14 5.66 12.50
N SER A 281 17.08 4.87 12.39
CA SER A 281 15.73 5.27 12.79
C SER A 281 15.23 4.50 14.01
N GLY A 282 15.90 3.40 14.40
CA GLY A 282 15.43 2.55 15.49
C GLY A 282 16.52 1.82 16.26
N HIS A 283 16.07 0.87 17.08
CA HIS A 283 16.92 -0.13 17.72
C HIS A 283 17.49 -1.09 16.67
N VAL A 284 16.64 -1.52 15.73
CA VAL A 284 17.00 -2.34 14.58
C VAL A 284 16.73 -1.59 13.29
N ASP A 285 17.71 -1.55 12.39
CA ASP A 285 17.57 -1.03 11.04
C ASP A 285 17.83 -2.15 10.02
N PHE A 286 16.81 -2.52 9.25
CA PHE A 286 16.91 -3.46 8.13
C PHE A 286 17.21 -2.72 6.84
N CYS A 287 18.32 -3.07 6.20
CA CYS A 287 18.81 -2.51 4.94
C CYS A 287 18.56 -3.51 3.81
N ILE A 288 17.47 -3.30 3.07
CA ILE A 288 17.04 -4.26 2.05
C ILE A 288 17.65 -3.88 0.70
N ASN A 289 18.43 -4.78 0.11
CA ASN A 289 19.19 -4.56 -1.13
C ASN A 289 20.11 -3.33 -1.05
N GLY A 290 20.78 -3.15 0.10
CA GLY A 290 21.58 -1.96 0.40
C GLY A 290 20.75 -0.73 0.80
N GLY A 291 19.43 -0.85 0.84
CA GLY A 291 18.49 0.12 1.41
C GLY A 291 18.14 1.31 0.51
N ARG A 292 18.57 1.36 -0.75
CA ARG A 292 18.43 2.55 -1.61
C ARG A 292 17.54 2.37 -2.83
N VAL A 293 17.76 1.34 -3.61
CA VAL A 293 17.00 1.04 -4.83
C VAL A 293 16.79 -0.46 -4.91
N GLN A 294 15.53 -0.88 -5.05
CA GLN A 294 15.19 -2.29 -5.11
C GLN A 294 15.44 -2.85 -6.53
N PRO A 295 16.06 -4.04 -6.68
CA PRO A 295 16.46 -4.57 -7.99
C PRO A 295 15.31 -4.67 -9.00
N TYR A 296 14.15 -5.10 -8.53
CA TYR A 296 12.93 -5.26 -9.34
C TYR A 296 12.21 -3.94 -9.66
N CYS A 297 12.68 -2.81 -9.11
CA CYS A 297 12.21 -1.47 -9.50
C CYS A 297 13.02 -0.86 -10.64
N LYS A 298 14.16 -1.47 -11.01
CA LYS A 298 14.97 -1.03 -12.15
C LYS A 298 14.11 -1.14 -13.40
N ASN A 299 13.93 -0.04 -14.14
CA ASN A 299 13.02 0.11 -15.30
C ASN A 299 11.55 0.45 -14.99
N THR A 300 11.23 0.88 -13.77
CA THR A 300 9.94 1.55 -13.52
C THR A 300 10.06 3.05 -13.80
N ASP A 301 8.96 3.72 -14.13
CA ASP A 301 8.95 5.17 -14.44
C ASP A 301 9.46 6.03 -13.26
N ASN A 302 9.26 5.55 -12.03
CA ASN A 302 9.80 6.17 -10.82
C ASN A 302 10.40 5.11 -9.89
N GLU A 303 11.67 4.78 -10.11
CA GLU A 303 12.40 3.78 -9.31
C GLU A 303 12.46 4.12 -7.82
N ALA A 304 12.52 5.42 -7.49
CA ALA A 304 12.56 5.87 -6.11
C ALA A 304 11.24 5.61 -5.41
N LEU A 305 10.12 5.97 -6.04
CA LEU A 305 8.80 5.74 -5.48
C LEU A 305 8.50 4.25 -5.40
N CYS A 306 8.85 3.49 -6.45
CA CYS A 306 8.80 2.04 -6.43
C CYS A 306 9.51 1.49 -5.21
N SER A 307 10.79 1.83 -5.04
CA SER A 307 11.58 1.36 -3.90
C SER A 307 10.98 1.78 -2.56
N HIS A 308 10.41 2.98 -2.46
CA HIS A 308 9.83 3.53 -1.23
C HIS A 308 8.60 2.76 -0.74
N VAL A 309 7.70 2.39 -1.66
CA VAL A 309 6.42 1.75 -1.29
C VAL A 309 6.56 0.24 -0.98
N TRP A 310 7.61 -0.43 -1.48
CA TRP A 310 7.82 -1.87 -1.28
C TRP A 310 8.14 -2.28 0.16
N SER A 311 8.56 -1.34 1.01
CA SER A 311 8.70 -1.58 2.45
C SER A 311 7.39 -2.12 3.08
N ILE A 312 6.23 -1.75 2.53
CA ILE A 312 4.91 -2.23 2.95
C ILE A 312 4.72 -3.72 2.65
N CYS A 313 5.02 -4.17 1.43
CA CYS A 313 4.91 -5.58 1.07
C CYS A 313 5.94 -6.46 1.80
N TYR A 314 7.14 -5.94 2.10
CA TYR A 314 8.09 -6.64 2.96
C TYR A 314 7.54 -6.88 4.37
N LEU A 315 6.85 -5.89 4.95
CA LEU A 315 6.19 -6.10 6.23
C LEU A 315 5.02 -7.10 6.09
N ALA A 316 4.21 -6.99 5.04
CA ALA A 316 3.10 -7.91 4.80
C ALA A 316 3.57 -9.37 4.71
N GLU A 317 4.69 -9.62 4.01
CA GLU A 317 5.33 -10.94 3.95
C GLU A 317 5.77 -11.44 5.32
N SER A 318 6.31 -10.55 6.17
CA SER A 318 6.79 -10.93 7.50
C SER A 318 5.70 -11.41 8.47
N ILE A 319 4.42 -11.14 8.19
CA ILE A 319 3.29 -11.55 9.04
C ILE A 319 3.13 -13.09 9.03
N ASN A 320 3.63 -13.77 8.00
CA ASN A 320 3.71 -15.21 7.95
C ASN A 320 5.16 -15.67 8.16
N THR A 321 5.43 -16.27 9.31
CA THR A 321 6.78 -16.75 9.70
C THR A 321 7.38 -17.78 8.75
N GLN A 322 6.57 -18.48 7.96
CA GLN A 322 7.04 -19.48 6.99
C GLN A 322 7.68 -18.85 5.74
N ILE A 323 7.31 -17.61 5.42
CA ILE A 323 7.83 -16.88 4.26
C ILE A 323 8.64 -15.65 4.64
N ALA A 324 8.59 -15.24 5.92
CA ALA A 324 9.33 -14.11 6.45
C ALA A 324 10.84 -14.24 6.20
N LYS A 325 11.46 -13.18 5.67
CA LYS A 325 12.89 -13.16 5.38
C LYS A 325 13.73 -13.05 6.65
N LYS A 326 14.84 -13.79 6.66
CA LYS A 326 15.90 -13.66 7.65
C LYS A 326 16.92 -12.62 7.17
N ALA A 327 17.30 -11.72 8.07
CA ALA A 327 18.27 -10.68 7.83
C ALA A 327 19.57 -10.99 8.58
N GLU A 328 20.69 -10.81 7.89
CA GLU A 328 22.01 -11.07 8.43
C GLU A 328 22.60 -9.78 9.04
N PRO A 329 23.30 -9.84 10.18
CA PRO A 329 23.98 -8.68 10.74
C PRO A 329 24.95 -8.05 9.74
N CYS A 330 24.90 -6.74 9.56
CA CYS A 330 25.79 -6.03 8.64
C CYS A 330 26.44 -4.78 9.26
N SER A 331 27.12 -3.98 8.43
CA SER A 331 27.85 -2.79 8.89
C SER A 331 26.95 -1.82 9.67
N ARG A 332 27.54 -0.96 10.51
CA ARG A 332 26.81 0.05 11.33
C ARG A 332 25.90 0.99 10.52
N ARG A 333 26.06 1.05 9.20
CA ARG A 333 25.23 1.77 8.23
C ARG A 333 24.87 0.81 7.10
N CYS A 334 23.75 1.05 6.44
CA CYS A 334 23.36 0.30 5.26
C CYS A 334 24.51 0.34 4.22
N PRO A 335 25.09 -0.81 3.87
CA PRO A 335 26.20 -0.85 2.93
C PRO A 335 25.70 -0.41 1.55
N THR A 336 26.43 0.49 0.89
CA THR A 336 26.22 0.79 -0.52
C THR A 336 26.82 -0.35 -1.34
N GLY A 337 25.98 -1.32 -1.72
CA GLY A 337 26.37 -2.40 -2.64
C GLY A 337 26.17 -3.82 -2.08
N PRO A 338 26.36 -4.85 -2.92
CA PRO A 338 25.93 -6.23 -2.67
C PRO A 338 26.80 -7.03 -1.68
N ARG A 339 27.77 -6.38 -1.02
CA ARG A 339 28.68 -7.06 -0.08
C ARG A 339 28.50 -6.50 1.33
N PRO A 340 27.56 -7.03 2.13
CA PRO A 340 27.65 -6.85 3.57
C PRO A 340 28.93 -7.53 4.04
N GLY A 341 29.88 -6.76 4.57
CA GLY A 341 31.00 -7.35 5.30
C GLY A 341 30.41 -8.23 6.40
N HIS A 342 30.62 -9.55 6.31
CA HIS A 342 30.10 -10.51 7.27
C HIS A 342 30.46 -10.06 8.70
N ARG A 343 29.43 -9.74 9.49
CA ARG A 343 29.59 -9.67 10.95
C ARG A 343 29.08 -10.97 11.52
N MET A 344 29.84 -11.55 12.45
CA MET A 344 29.32 -12.63 13.27
C MET A 344 28.18 -12.08 14.13
N GLY A 345 27.03 -12.73 14.07
CA GLY A 345 25.86 -12.43 14.89
C GLY A 345 24.70 -13.36 14.50
N ILE A 346 23.61 -13.28 15.25
CA ILE A 346 22.46 -14.16 15.06
C ILE A 346 21.53 -13.51 14.02
N PRO A 347 21.17 -14.21 12.93
CA PRO A 347 20.21 -13.71 11.96
C PRO A 347 18.84 -13.47 12.63
N LEU A 348 18.13 -12.43 12.18
CA LEU A 348 16.81 -12.08 12.72
C LEU A 348 15.73 -12.23 11.65
N LEU A 349 14.53 -12.65 12.05
CA LEU A 349 13.35 -12.46 11.20
C LEU A 349 13.08 -10.96 11.08
N MET A 350 12.98 -10.46 9.85
CA MET A 350 12.60 -9.07 9.60
C MET A 350 11.11 -8.86 9.85
N GLY A 351 10.73 -7.68 10.35
CA GLY A 351 9.34 -7.24 10.41
C GLY A 351 8.63 -7.68 11.69
N GLN A 352 7.42 -8.24 11.56
CA GLN A 352 6.46 -8.43 12.67
C GLN A 352 6.97 -9.31 13.82
N PHE A 353 7.85 -10.27 13.56
CA PHE A 353 8.38 -11.19 14.59
C PHE A 353 9.82 -10.88 15.01
N THR A 354 10.33 -9.69 14.69
CA THR A 354 11.65 -9.25 15.15
C THR A 354 11.67 -9.19 16.69
N PRO A 355 12.63 -9.83 17.38
CA PRO A 355 12.70 -9.81 18.85
C PRO A 355 12.92 -8.39 19.39
N LEU A 356 12.17 -8.00 20.42
CA LEU A 356 12.14 -6.65 20.97
C LEU A 356 13.48 -6.17 21.57
N THR A 357 14.32 -7.11 22.03
CA THR A 357 15.64 -6.83 22.62
C THR A 357 16.74 -6.69 21.58
N SER A 358 16.41 -6.88 20.30
CA SER A 358 17.37 -6.84 19.21
C SER A 358 17.88 -5.42 18.99
N THR A 359 19.16 -5.28 18.67
CA THR A 359 19.73 -4.00 18.25
C THR A 359 20.73 -4.19 17.11
N GLY A 360 20.94 -3.13 16.33
CA GLY A 360 21.94 -3.10 15.27
C GLY A 360 21.36 -2.97 13.87
N SER A 361 22.21 -3.20 12.88
CA SER A 361 21.85 -3.07 11.47
C SER A 361 21.93 -4.45 10.81
N TYR A 362 20.90 -4.80 10.05
CA TYR A 362 20.75 -6.10 9.42
C TYR A 362 20.47 -5.90 7.93
N CYS A 363 20.98 -6.80 7.11
CA CYS A 363 20.91 -6.68 5.66
C CYS A 363 20.18 -7.88 5.06
N ILE A 364 19.44 -7.61 4.00
CA ILE A 364 18.74 -8.62 3.20
C ILE A 364 19.09 -8.35 1.75
N ASN A 365 19.37 -9.42 1.00
CA ASN A 365 19.45 -9.38 -0.45
C ASN A 365 18.28 -10.18 -1.02
N ASP A 366 17.54 -9.55 -1.93
CA ASP A 366 16.31 -10.09 -2.48
C ASP A 366 16.03 -9.51 -3.88
N ASP A 367 16.12 -10.36 -4.89
CA ASP A 367 15.98 -9.95 -6.29
C ASP A 367 14.52 -9.98 -6.77
N HIS A 368 13.58 -10.50 -5.98
CA HIS A 368 12.19 -10.67 -6.37
C HIS A 368 11.27 -9.72 -5.59
N PRO A 369 10.14 -9.27 -6.18
CA PRO A 369 9.13 -8.50 -5.46
C PRO A 369 8.63 -9.28 -4.22
N PRO A 370 8.67 -8.66 -3.02
CA PRO A 370 8.23 -9.32 -1.79
C PRO A 370 6.73 -9.51 -1.78
N PHE A 371 6.26 -10.56 -1.11
CA PHE A 371 4.85 -10.90 -0.97
C PHE A 371 4.10 -11.17 -2.30
N CYS A 372 4.78 -11.23 -3.45
CA CYS A 372 4.17 -11.68 -4.70
C CYS A 372 4.00 -13.22 -4.69
N PRO A 373 2.78 -13.76 -4.91
CA PRO A 373 2.57 -15.21 -4.94
C PRO A 373 3.36 -15.88 -6.06
N ARG A 374 4.11 -16.95 -5.74
CA ARG A 374 4.90 -17.71 -6.72
C ARG A 374 4.09 -18.68 -7.57
N TYR A 375 2.89 -19.04 -7.12
CA TYR A 375 1.96 -19.94 -7.80
C TYR A 375 0.52 -19.60 -7.40
N THR A 376 -0.46 -20.06 -8.19
CA THR A 376 -1.89 -19.80 -7.93
C THR A 376 -2.30 -20.38 -6.57
N GLY A 377 -2.86 -19.53 -5.70
CA GLY A 377 -3.25 -19.90 -4.34
C GLY A 377 -2.09 -20.00 -3.34
N GLY A 378 -0.86 -19.68 -3.76
CA GLY A 378 0.27 -19.56 -2.85
C GLY A 378 0.15 -18.34 -1.94
N PRO A 379 0.90 -18.31 -0.82
CA PRO A 379 0.88 -17.18 0.09
C PRO A 379 1.43 -15.91 -0.59
N GLY A 380 0.76 -14.78 -0.36
CA GLY A 380 1.11 -13.50 -0.94
C GLY A 380 -0.11 -12.72 -1.43
N ASP A 381 0.15 -11.61 -2.09
CA ASP A 381 -0.85 -10.75 -2.71
C ASP A 381 -0.40 -10.31 -4.11
N ARG A 382 -1.28 -10.47 -5.12
CA ARG A 382 -0.99 -10.07 -6.49
C ARG A 382 -0.79 -8.55 -6.65
N ARG A 383 -1.33 -7.75 -5.72
CA ARG A 383 -1.07 -6.31 -5.65
C ARG A 383 0.41 -6.06 -5.43
N CYS A 384 1.12 -6.94 -4.73
CA CYS A 384 2.57 -6.92 -4.53
C CYS A 384 3.40 -7.55 -5.67
N CYS A 385 2.91 -7.58 -6.92
CA CYS A 385 3.66 -8.06 -8.10
C CYS A 385 3.95 -6.93 -9.12
N ILE A 386 5.07 -7.04 -9.87
CA ILE A 386 5.53 -6.12 -10.95
C ILE A 386 5.59 -6.85 -12.28
#